data_AF-A0A4S4BY02-F1
#
_entry.id   AF-A0A4S4BY02-F1
#
_cell.length_a   1.000
_cell.length_b   1.000
_cell.length_c   1.000
_cell.angle_alpha   90.00
_cell.angle_beta   90.00
_cell.angle_gamma   90.00
#
_symmetry.space_group_name_H-M   'P 1'
#
loop_
_entity.id
_entity.type
_entity.pdbx_description
1 polymer ?
#
loop_
_entity_poly.entity_id
_entity_poly.type
_entity_poly.pdbx_seq_one_letter_code
_entity_poly.pdbx_strand_id
1 'polypeptide(L)'
;MVVKLLKQILSEWNEMKLDMLINKKKVRDQRNDYDLQVLERKQQLSERRKTEIVKGSAKVKIIKVEEVSHDLKDALYTCHFKWLNKQQDSFYLEERIEQRKARFYRDEIVDDHLIEKNSNDYVPAIELEEARSKESFTYDRLAAVQYAERWWNSPNPAYINFEVNCTNFISQCLHAGGASMRGYPNRSSGWWMQHNNWSYSWSVANSMRIFLTNSKAGLRAEKVESAEQLMPGDVICYDFQGDGRYDHTTFVVAKDQENMPLVNAQTYNSRMRYWSYEDSTAYTPNIKYMFFRIIDDTSSK
;
A
#
# COMPACT_ATOMS: atom_id res chain seq x y z
N MET A 1 -5.71 25.19 -24.72
CA MET A 1 -4.31 25.60 -24.44
C MET A 1 -3.94 25.41 -22.97
N VAL A 2 -4.71 25.97 -22.03
CA VAL A 2 -4.42 25.94 -20.58
C VAL A 2 -4.14 24.54 -20.02
N VAL A 3 -5.01 23.55 -20.24
CA VAL A 3 -4.81 22.19 -19.71
C VAL A 3 -3.54 21.51 -20.23
N LYS A 4 -3.13 21.80 -21.47
CA LYS A 4 -1.90 21.24 -22.07
C LYS A 4 -0.66 21.82 -21.37
N LEU A 5 -0.66 23.13 -21.11
CA LEU A 5 0.42 23.81 -20.39
C LEU A 5 0.51 23.32 -18.94
N LEU A 6 -0.60 23.27 -18.21
CA LEU A 6 -0.63 22.74 -16.83
C LEU A 6 -0.12 21.30 -16.77
N LYS A 7 -0.51 20.45 -17.72
CA LYS A 7 -0.02 19.06 -17.79
C LYS A 7 1.49 19.01 -17.99
N GLN A 8 2.03 19.87 -18.84
CA GLN A 8 3.47 19.96 -19.07
C GLN A 8 4.20 20.35 -17.79
N ILE A 9 3.77 21.43 -17.13
CA ILE A 9 4.37 21.92 -15.87
C ILE A 9 4.33 20.83 -14.79
N LEU A 10 3.18 20.15 -14.62
CA LEU A 10 3.07 19.02 -13.67
C LEU A 10 3.99 17.86 -14.03
N SER A 11 4.18 17.58 -15.33
CA SER A 11 5.06 16.50 -15.77
C SER A 11 6.51 16.85 -15.42
N GLU A 12 6.96 18.06 -15.74
CA GLU A 12 8.30 18.56 -15.41
C GLU A 12 8.53 18.57 -13.88
N TRP A 13 7.54 19.00 -13.10
CA TRP A 13 7.59 19.00 -11.63
C TRP A 13 7.75 17.60 -11.04
N ASN A 14 6.98 16.62 -11.52
CA ASN A 14 7.05 15.25 -11.03
C ASN A 14 8.29 14.51 -11.57
N GLU A 15 8.77 14.83 -12.76
CA GLU A 15 10.07 14.35 -13.27
C GLU A 15 11.23 14.90 -12.42
N MET A 16 11.17 16.16 -11.98
CA MET A 16 12.15 16.71 -11.05
C MET A 16 12.17 15.96 -9.71
N LYS A 17 10.99 15.68 -9.11
CA LYS A 17 10.89 14.86 -7.88
C LYS A 17 11.53 13.49 -8.06
N LEU A 18 11.33 12.86 -9.23
CA LEU A 18 11.94 11.57 -9.55
C LEU A 18 13.46 11.68 -9.78
N ASP A 19 13.92 12.78 -10.38
CA ASP A 19 15.34 13.07 -10.60
C ASP A 19 16.12 13.21 -9.29
N MET A 20 15.46 13.69 -8.22
CA MET A 20 16.05 13.69 -6.87
C MET A 20 16.41 12.29 -6.38
N LEU A 21 15.60 11.28 -6.73
CA LEU A 21 15.83 9.89 -6.35
C LEU A 21 16.91 9.23 -7.22
N ILE A 22 16.90 9.51 -8.52
CA ILE A 22 17.82 8.89 -9.51
C ILE A 22 19.21 9.53 -9.43
N ASN A 23 19.28 10.85 -9.53
CA ASN A 23 20.53 11.60 -9.64
C ASN A 23 20.98 12.22 -8.30
N LYS A 24 20.29 11.92 -7.20
CA LYS A 24 20.60 12.42 -5.84
C LYS A 24 20.74 13.94 -5.76
N LYS A 25 20.04 14.67 -6.64
CA LYS A 25 20.07 16.13 -6.66
C LYS A 25 19.38 16.65 -5.41
N LYS A 26 20.13 17.40 -4.60
CA LYS A 26 19.55 18.14 -3.47
C LYS A 26 18.78 19.34 -4.00
N VAL A 27 17.49 19.41 -3.70
CA VAL A 27 16.71 20.63 -3.92
C VAL A 27 16.95 21.54 -2.72
N ARG A 28 17.44 22.76 -2.98
CA ARG A 28 17.51 23.83 -1.98
C ARG A 28 16.15 24.50 -1.88
N ASP A 29 15.17 23.82 -1.31
CA ASP A 29 13.94 24.49 -0.87
C ASP A 29 13.95 24.57 0.66
N GLN A 30 13.74 25.79 1.18
CA GLN A 30 13.69 26.06 2.62
C GLN A 30 12.30 25.80 3.20
N ARG A 31 11.32 25.43 2.36
CA ARG A 31 9.99 25.05 2.80
C ARG A 31 10.05 23.66 3.44
N ASN A 32 9.45 23.54 4.62
CA ASN A 32 9.21 22.27 5.30
C ASN A 32 8.15 21.48 4.51
N ASP A 33 8.55 20.98 3.34
CA ASP A 33 7.70 20.23 2.43
C ASP A 33 7.73 18.75 2.84
N TYR A 34 6.58 18.26 3.28
CA TYR A 34 6.42 16.89 3.75
C TYR A 34 6.76 15.86 2.67
N ASP A 35 6.49 16.18 1.40
CA ASP A 35 6.86 15.32 0.27
C ASP A 35 8.37 15.22 0.09
N LEU A 36 9.11 16.32 0.27
CA LEU A 36 10.57 16.30 0.20
C LEU A 36 11.16 15.40 1.28
N GLN A 37 10.61 15.44 2.51
CA GLN A 37 11.04 14.54 3.57
C GLN A 37 10.78 13.06 3.22
N VAL A 38 9.69 12.75 2.53
CA VAL A 38 9.40 11.38 2.04
C VAL A 38 10.46 10.94 1.04
N LEU A 39 10.83 11.80 0.09
CA LEU A 39 11.86 11.52 -0.91
C LEU A 39 13.24 11.35 -0.24
N GLU A 40 13.57 12.19 0.73
CA GLU A 40 14.81 12.08 1.51
C GLU A 40 14.89 10.76 2.27
N ARG A 41 13.81 10.35 2.96
CA ARG A 41 13.74 9.04 3.63
C ARG A 41 13.91 7.89 2.64
N LYS A 42 13.33 7.99 1.45
CA LYS A 42 13.52 6.99 0.39
C LYS A 42 14.97 6.91 -0.06
N GLN A 43 15.64 8.05 -0.24
CA GLN A 43 17.05 8.10 -0.63
C GLN A 43 17.93 7.48 0.46
N GLN A 44 17.73 7.86 1.72
CA GLN A 44 18.47 7.32 2.87
C GLN A 44 18.27 5.81 3.02
N LEU A 45 17.03 5.33 2.87
CA LEU A 45 16.71 3.91 2.87
C LEU A 45 17.43 3.18 1.74
N SER A 46 17.39 3.72 0.52
CA SER A 46 18.06 3.14 -0.65
C SER A 46 19.57 3.06 -0.46
N GLU A 47 20.20 4.09 0.12
CA GLU A 47 21.62 4.11 0.46
C GLU A 47 21.98 3.05 1.50
N ARG A 48 21.22 2.97 2.59
CA ARG A 48 21.42 1.97 3.66
C ARG A 48 21.28 0.54 3.14
N ARG A 49 20.42 0.32 2.14
CA ARG A 49 20.13 -0.96 1.50
C ARG A 49 20.99 -1.26 0.26
N LYS A 50 21.90 -0.35 -0.09
CA LYS A 50 22.73 -0.43 -1.31
C LYS A 50 21.90 -0.69 -2.56
N THR A 51 20.71 -0.09 -2.60
CA THR A 51 19.78 -0.13 -3.73
C THR A 51 19.91 1.17 -4.51
N GLU A 52 20.20 1.06 -5.80
CA GLU A 52 20.34 2.19 -6.70
C GLU A 52 19.10 2.33 -7.57
N ILE A 53 18.53 3.53 -7.67
CA ILE A 53 17.43 3.80 -8.58
C ILE A 53 18.03 4.27 -9.91
N VAL A 54 18.15 3.37 -10.89
CA VAL A 54 18.94 3.60 -12.11
C VAL A 54 18.17 4.33 -13.22
N LYS A 55 16.83 4.22 -13.21
CA LYS A 55 15.95 4.82 -14.22
C LYS A 55 14.53 4.93 -13.70
N GLY A 56 13.77 5.90 -14.18
CA GLY A 56 12.34 5.95 -13.91
C GLY A 56 11.56 6.82 -14.90
N SER A 57 10.26 6.88 -14.68
CA SER A 57 9.34 7.77 -15.39
C SER A 57 8.22 8.23 -14.46
N ALA A 58 7.78 9.48 -14.60
CA ALA A 58 6.57 10.00 -14.00
C ALA A 58 5.55 10.31 -15.09
N LYS A 59 4.34 9.74 -15.03
CA LYS A 59 3.28 9.98 -16.01
C LYS A 59 2.10 10.68 -15.37
N VAL A 60 1.87 11.93 -15.78
CA VAL A 60 0.76 12.75 -15.28
C VAL A 60 -0.50 12.59 -16.13
N LYS A 61 -1.64 12.45 -15.45
CA LYS A 61 -2.98 12.55 -16.03
C LYS A 61 -3.83 13.53 -15.21
N ILE A 62 -4.18 14.66 -15.80
CA ILE A 62 -5.13 15.60 -15.19
C ILE A 62 -6.52 14.95 -15.15
N ILE A 63 -7.14 14.95 -13.98
CA ILE A 63 -8.52 14.51 -13.73
C ILE A 63 -9.46 15.69 -13.90
N LYS A 64 -9.17 16.81 -13.22
CA LYS A 64 -10.02 18.00 -13.20
C LYS A 64 -9.16 19.24 -13.02
N VAL A 65 -9.58 20.35 -13.63
CA VAL A 65 -9.04 21.68 -13.36
C VAL A 65 -10.20 22.57 -12.92
N GLU A 66 -10.02 23.28 -11.83
CA GLU A 66 -10.98 24.22 -11.25
C GLU A 66 -10.35 25.61 -11.23
N GLU A 67 -11.06 26.61 -11.75
CA GLU A 67 -10.64 28.01 -11.65
C GLU A 67 -11.15 28.55 -10.32
N VAL A 68 -10.23 28.91 -9.43
CA VAL A 68 -10.53 29.47 -8.10
C VAL A 68 -10.67 30.99 -8.19
N SER A 69 -9.81 31.62 -8.99
CA SER A 69 -9.90 33.03 -9.40
C SER A 69 -9.19 33.22 -10.75
N HIS A 70 -9.23 34.43 -11.32
CA HIS A 70 -8.58 34.75 -12.59
C HIS A 70 -7.11 34.28 -12.67
N ASP A 71 -6.37 34.40 -11.57
CA ASP A 71 -4.96 34.01 -11.49
C ASP A 71 -4.75 32.66 -10.76
N LEU A 72 -5.77 32.07 -10.13
CA LEU A 72 -5.61 30.84 -9.33
C LEU A 72 -6.38 29.66 -9.92
N LYS A 73 -5.67 28.54 -10.10
CA LYS A 73 -6.26 27.28 -10.59
C LYS A 73 -5.85 26.12 -9.70
N ASP A 74 -6.80 25.24 -9.39
CA ASP A 74 -6.54 23.97 -8.72
C ASP A 74 -6.63 22.84 -9.77
N ALA A 75 -5.61 21.98 -9.85
CA ALA A 75 -5.60 20.81 -10.71
C ALA A 75 -5.57 19.53 -9.86
N LEU A 76 -6.60 18.70 -10.02
CA LEU A 76 -6.59 17.33 -9.53
C LEU A 76 -6.00 16.44 -10.61
N TYR A 77 -5.00 15.63 -10.26
CA TYR A 77 -4.31 14.78 -11.22
C TYR A 77 -3.87 13.47 -10.60
N THR A 78 -3.57 12.48 -11.44
CA THR A 78 -2.82 11.30 -11.03
C THR A 78 -1.39 11.38 -11.56
N CYS A 79 -0.45 10.92 -10.74
CA CYS A 79 0.92 10.68 -11.18
C CYS A 79 1.23 9.19 -11.04
N HIS A 80 1.58 8.55 -12.15
CA HIS A 80 2.09 7.17 -12.15
C HIS A 80 3.60 7.21 -12.21
N PHE A 81 4.23 6.99 -11.06
CA PHE A 81 5.67 6.82 -10.97
C PHE A 81 6.05 5.35 -11.19
N LYS A 82 7.13 5.16 -11.94
CA LYS A 82 7.80 3.87 -12.09
C LYS A 82 9.29 4.09 -11.98
N TRP A 83 9.99 3.24 -11.25
CA TRP A 83 11.43 3.28 -11.24
C TRP A 83 12.06 1.90 -11.07
N LEU A 84 13.18 1.71 -11.77
CA LEU A 84 13.96 0.49 -11.78
C LEU A 84 14.99 0.58 -10.67
N ASN A 85 14.85 -0.29 -9.68
CA ASN A 85 15.79 -0.46 -8.60
C ASN A 85 16.79 -1.53 -9.00
N LYS A 86 18.07 -1.24 -8.84
CA LYS A 86 19.18 -2.19 -8.95
C LYS A 86 19.70 -2.48 -7.54
N GLN A 87 19.77 -3.76 -7.19
CA GLN A 87 20.38 -4.20 -5.95
C GLN A 87 21.29 -5.39 -6.29
N GLN A 88 22.59 -5.21 -6.07
CA GLN A 88 23.62 -6.16 -6.54
C GLN A 88 23.45 -6.41 -8.06
N ASP A 89 23.29 -7.67 -8.47
CA ASP A 89 23.12 -8.09 -9.88
C ASP A 89 21.65 -8.22 -10.31
N SER A 90 20.70 -7.84 -9.46
CA SER A 90 19.27 -7.95 -9.74
C SER A 90 18.59 -6.60 -9.88
N PHE A 91 17.47 -6.63 -10.60
CA PHE A 91 16.63 -5.47 -10.83
C PHE A 91 15.18 -5.78 -10.47
N TYR A 92 14.47 -4.79 -9.93
CA TYR A 92 13.02 -4.86 -9.77
C TYR A 92 12.38 -3.50 -10.05
N LEU A 93 11.19 -3.53 -10.65
CA LEU A 93 10.41 -2.34 -10.98
C LEU A 93 9.43 -2.05 -9.85
N GLU A 94 9.65 -0.94 -9.14
CA GLU A 94 8.69 -0.40 -8.19
C GLU A 94 7.76 0.59 -8.92
N GLU A 95 6.48 0.56 -8.59
CA GLU A 95 5.49 1.49 -9.15
C GLU A 95 4.61 2.10 -8.06
N ARG A 96 4.24 3.36 -8.24
CA ARG A 96 3.25 4.06 -7.41
C ARG A 96 2.28 4.85 -8.25
N ILE A 97 1.00 4.84 -7.87
CA ILE A 97 0.02 5.75 -8.43
C ILE A 97 -0.55 6.62 -7.32
N GLU A 98 -0.29 7.92 -7.45
CA GLU A 98 -0.70 8.94 -6.50
C GLU A 98 -1.82 9.78 -7.08
N GLN A 99 -2.81 10.11 -6.25
CA GLN A 99 -3.81 11.14 -6.53
C GLN A 99 -3.36 12.41 -5.83
N ARG A 100 -3.22 13.50 -6.58
CA ARG A 100 -2.56 14.71 -6.12
C ARG A 100 -3.38 15.93 -6.47
N LYS A 101 -3.21 16.98 -5.68
CA LYS A 101 -3.78 18.31 -5.92
C LYS A 101 -2.66 19.32 -6.01
N ALA A 102 -2.58 20.01 -7.14
CA ALA A 102 -1.66 21.13 -7.34
C ALA A 102 -2.43 22.43 -7.46
N ARG A 103 -1.89 23.50 -6.88
CA ARG A 103 -2.37 24.86 -7.03
C ARG A 103 -1.40 25.66 -7.89
N PHE A 104 -1.97 26.39 -8.83
CA PHE A 104 -1.27 27.25 -9.75
C PHE A 104 -1.62 28.71 -9.48
N TYR A 105 -0.60 29.56 -9.41
CA TYR A 105 -0.75 31.00 -9.57
C TYR A 105 -0.21 31.38 -10.95
N ARG A 106 -1.10 31.85 -11.84
CA ARG A 106 -0.86 32.01 -13.28
C ARG A 106 -0.42 30.69 -13.92
N ASP A 107 0.88 30.54 -14.18
CA ASP A 107 1.50 29.37 -14.81
C ASP A 107 2.59 28.73 -13.92
N GLU A 108 2.63 29.05 -12.63
CA GLU A 108 3.59 28.50 -11.67
C GLU A 108 2.90 27.65 -10.60
N ILE A 109 3.50 26.51 -10.24
CA ILE A 109 3.05 25.70 -9.10
C ILE A 109 3.42 26.43 -7.81
N VAL A 110 2.42 26.72 -6.99
CA VAL A 110 2.61 27.32 -5.67
C VAL A 110 2.39 26.33 -4.52
N ASP A 111 1.67 25.24 -4.78
CA ASP A 111 1.44 24.13 -3.86
C ASP A 111 1.18 22.83 -4.65
N ASP A 112 1.64 21.70 -4.13
CA ASP A 112 1.41 20.37 -4.71
C ASP A 112 1.52 19.28 -3.65
N HIS A 113 0.40 18.63 -3.32
CA HIS A 113 0.35 17.63 -2.26
C HIS A 113 -0.41 16.36 -2.68
N LEU A 114 -0.06 15.25 -2.02
CA LEU A 114 -0.83 14.02 -2.10
C LEU A 114 -2.21 14.24 -1.46
N ILE A 115 -3.27 13.76 -2.12
CA ILE A 115 -4.62 13.80 -1.55
C ILE A 115 -4.70 12.76 -0.45
N GLU A 116 -4.89 13.21 0.78
CA GLU A 116 -5.05 12.35 1.94
C GLU A 116 -6.38 11.59 1.88
N LYS A 117 -6.31 10.28 2.14
CA LYS A 117 -7.47 9.41 2.28
C LYS A 117 -7.71 9.14 3.75
N ASN A 118 -8.77 9.72 4.30
CA ASN A 118 -9.11 9.54 5.69
C ASN A 118 -9.75 8.17 5.92
N SER A 119 -9.15 7.36 6.78
CA SER A 119 -9.83 6.23 7.37
C SER A 119 -10.74 6.73 8.48
N ASN A 120 -11.95 6.19 8.57
CA ASN A 120 -12.82 6.50 9.70
C ASN A 120 -12.18 5.94 10.99
N ASP A 121 -12.08 6.74 12.05
CA ASP A 121 -11.44 6.35 13.33
C ASP A 121 -12.24 5.30 14.11
N TYR A 122 -13.31 4.78 13.54
CA TYR A 122 -14.13 3.74 14.13
C TYR A 122 -13.33 2.45 14.38
N VAL A 123 -13.25 2.04 15.64
CA VAL A 123 -12.70 0.76 16.06
C VAL A 123 -13.87 -0.18 16.38
N PRO A 124 -14.19 -1.15 15.52
CA PRO A 124 -15.20 -2.14 15.84
C PRO A 124 -14.70 -3.11 16.91
N ALA A 125 -15.58 -3.53 17.80
CA ALA A 125 -15.36 -4.70 18.63
C ALA A 125 -15.46 -5.98 17.78
N ILE A 126 -14.57 -6.95 18.05
CA ILE A 126 -14.51 -8.22 17.32
C ILE A 126 -14.83 -9.34 18.29
N GLU A 127 -15.73 -10.21 17.86
CA GLU A 127 -16.09 -11.44 18.55
C GLU A 127 -15.12 -12.55 18.11
N LEU A 128 -14.41 -13.12 19.07
CA LEU A 128 -13.39 -14.15 18.84
C LEU A 128 -13.94 -15.59 18.90
N GLU A 129 -15.20 -15.76 19.30
CA GLU A 129 -15.84 -17.07 19.34
C GLU A 129 -16.30 -17.48 17.93
N GLU A 130 -15.73 -18.58 17.44
CA GLU A 130 -16.06 -19.11 16.12
C GLU A 130 -16.30 -20.62 16.21
N ALA A 131 -17.30 -21.10 15.47
CA ALA A 131 -17.53 -22.52 15.29
C ALA A 131 -16.34 -23.17 14.59
N ARG A 132 -15.90 -24.34 15.10
CA ARG A 132 -14.85 -25.13 14.45
C ARG A 132 -15.32 -25.57 13.06
N SER A 133 -14.65 -25.11 12.01
CA SER A 133 -14.75 -25.74 10.70
C SER A 133 -13.86 -26.98 10.67
N LYS A 134 -14.40 -28.11 10.18
CA LYS A 134 -13.66 -29.37 9.96
C LYS A 134 -13.03 -29.45 8.56
N GLU A 135 -13.19 -28.42 7.74
CA GLU A 135 -12.65 -28.44 6.38
C GLU A 135 -11.14 -28.21 6.38
N SER A 136 -10.43 -29.02 5.60
CA SER A 136 -8.99 -28.84 5.38
C SER A 136 -8.74 -27.53 4.64
N PHE A 137 -7.78 -26.75 5.12
CA PHE A 137 -7.33 -25.52 4.48
C PHE A 137 -6.02 -25.77 3.72
N THR A 138 -5.97 -25.38 2.45
CA THR A 138 -4.76 -25.33 1.62
C THR A 138 -4.63 -23.93 1.05
N TYR A 139 -3.41 -23.39 1.03
CA TYR A 139 -3.16 -22.02 0.60
C TYR A 139 -2.29 -21.96 -0.65
N ASP A 140 -2.90 -21.59 -1.78
CA ASP A 140 -2.18 -21.34 -3.03
C ASP A 140 -1.55 -19.94 -3.00
N ARG A 141 -0.31 -19.90 -2.52
CA ARG A 141 0.52 -18.68 -2.47
C ARG A 141 0.71 -18.05 -3.84
N LEU A 142 0.86 -18.86 -4.89
CA LEU A 142 1.11 -18.35 -6.24
C LEU A 142 -0.14 -17.66 -6.78
N ALA A 143 -1.32 -18.26 -6.61
CA ALA A 143 -2.59 -17.64 -7.01
C ALA A 143 -2.83 -16.32 -6.27
N ALA A 144 -2.53 -16.27 -4.96
CA ALA A 144 -2.66 -15.05 -4.18
C ALA A 144 -1.72 -13.94 -4.66
N VAL A 145 -0.45 -14.27 -4.97
CA VAL A 145 0.53 -13.31 -5.51
C VAL A 145 0.13 -12.85 -6.91
N GLN A 146 -0.33 -13.74 -7.78
CA GLN A 146 -0.84 -13.37 -9.12
C GLN A 146 -2.01 -12.41 -9.03
N TYR A 147 -2.91 -12.62 -8.06
CA TYR A 147 -4.01 -11.70 -7.79
C TYR A 147 -3.48 -10.33 -7.36
N ALA A 148 -2.54 -10.30 -6.40
CA ALA A 148 -1.94 -9.05 -5.91
C ALA A 148 -1.23 -8.28 -7.04
N GLU A 149 -0.54 -8.99 -7.93
CA GLU A 149 0.14 -8.42 -9.11
C GLU A 149 -0.85 -7.92 -10.17
N ARG A 150 -2.04 -8.52 -10.28
CA ARG A 150 -3.06 -8.11 -11.23
C ARG A 150 -3.80 -6.86 -10.78
N TRP A 151 -4.14 -6.76 -9.49
CA TRP A 151 -5.10 -5.77 -8.97
C TRP A 151 -4.47 -4.66 -8.12
N TRP A 152 -3.15 -4.60 -7.95
CA TRP A 152 -2.49 -3.57 -7.12
C TRP A 152 -2.86 -2.12 -7.47
N ASN A 153 -3.22 -1.83 -8.73
CA ASN A 153 -3.55 -0.49 -9.22
C ASN A 153 -5.00 -0.31 -9.68
N SER A 154 -5.87 -1.30 -9.52
CA SER A 154 -7.26 -1.21 -9.94
C SER A 154 -8.17 -2.05 -9.06
N PRO A 155 -9.40 -1.59 -8.79
CA PRO A 155 -10.35 -2.39 -8.03
C PRO A 155 -10.84 -3.57 -8.86
N ASN A 156 -10.95 -4.73 -8.23
CA ASN A 156 -11.63 -5.87 -8.82
C ASN A 156 -13.16 -5.68 -8.74
N PRO A 157 -13.89 -5.66 -9.87
CA PRO A 157 -15.34 -5.42 -9.88
C PRO A 157 -16.17 -6.52 -9.20
N ALA A 158 -15.57 -7.68 -8.88
CA ALA A 158 -16.24 -8.74 -8.12
C ALA A 158 -16.44 -8.39 -6.63
N TYR A 159 -15.78 -7.34 -6.13
CA TYR A 159 -15.83 -6.93 -4.73
C TYR A 159 -16.24 -5.47 -4.60
N ILE A 160 -16.78 -5.09 -3.44
CA ILE A 160 -16.98 -3.68 -3.11
C ILE A 160 -15.60 -3.02 -2.98
N ASN A 161 -15.43 -1.86 -3.61
CA ASN A 161 -14.23 -1.04 -3.45
C ASN A 161 -14.45 0.06 -2.42
N PHE A 162 -13.45 0.27 -1.57
CA PHE A 162 -13.42 1.34 -0.57
C PHE A 162 -12.46 2.47 -0.97
N GLU A 163 -12.59 3.64 -0.34
CA GLU A 163 -11.63 4.73 -0.51
C GLU A 163 -10.27 4.36 0.12
N VAL A 164 -10.31 3.91 1.39
CA VAL A 164 -9.22 3.24 2.10
C VAL A 164 -9.40 1.73 1.90
N ASN A 165 -8.61 1.14 1.02
CA ASN A 165 -8.87 -0.19 0.48
C ASN A 165 -7.82 -1.24 0.85
N CYS A 166 -6.84 -0.90 1.70
CA CYS A 166 -5.69 -1.75 1.98
C CYS A 166 -6.13 -3.15 2.39
N THR A 167 -6.91 -3.27 3.45
CA THR A 167 -7.32 -4.55 4.03
C THR A 167 -8.29 -5.30 3.12
N ASN A 168 -9.20 -4.60 2.43
CA ASN A 168 -10.08 -5.23 1.45
C ASN A 168 -9.28 -5.87 0.31
N PHE A 169 -8.26 -5.19 -0.21
CA PHE A 169 -7.34 -5.75 -1.21
C PHE A 169 -6.57 -6.96 -0.68
N ILE A 170 -6.02 -6.88 0.55
CA ILE A 170 -5.35 -8.04 1.16
C ILE A 170 -6.30 -9.22 1.30
N SER A 171 -7.54 -8.98 1.76
CA SER A 171 -8.55 -10.03 1.89
C SER A 171 -8.85 -10.69 0.55
N GLN A 172 -8.94 -9.91 -0.53
CA GLN A 172 -9.12 -10.44 -1.87
C GLN A 172 -7.93 -11.29 -2.34
N CYS A 173 -6.69 -10.90 -2.02
CA CYS A 173 -5.50 -11.69 -2.32
C CYS A 173 -5.52 -13.03 -1.58
N LEU A 174 -5.84 -13.01 -0.28
CA LEU A 174 -5.96 -14.23 0.54
C LEU A 174 -7.07 -15.15 0.03
N HIS A 175 -8.23 -14.59 -0.33
CA HIS A 175 -9.35 -15.34 -0.90
C HIS A 175 -8.98 -15.97 -2.24
N ALA A 176 -8.26 -15.26 -3.11
CA ALA A 176 -7.75 -15.80 -4.37
C ALA A 176 -6.74 -16.94 -4.18
N GLY A 177 -6.05 -16.97 -3.03
CA GLY A 177 -5.21 -18.09 -2.61
C GLY A 177 -5.97 -19.28 -2.00
N GLY A 178 -7.30 -19.28 -2.00
CA GLY A 178 -8.12 -20.40 -1.53
C GLY A 178 -8.59 -20.31 -0.08
N ALA A 179 -8.39 -19.17 0.60
CA ALA A 179 -8.97 -18.95 1.93
C ALA A 179 -10.50 -18.86 1.86
N SER A 180 -11.21 -19.80 2.48
CA SER A 180 -12.68 -19.77 2.53
C SER A 180 -13.20 -18.70 3.49
N MET A 181 -14.23 -17.97 3.04
CA MET A 181 -14.97 -17.02 3.88
C MET A 181 -15.80 -17.75 4.94
N ARG A 182 -15.90 -17.18 6.15
CA ARG A 182 -16.66 -17.79 7.27
C ARG A 182 -17.11 -16.76 8.31
N GLY A 183 -18.10 -17.11 9.13
CA GLY A 183 -18.64 -16.28 10.23
C GLY A 183 -19.73 -15.28 9.84
N TYR A 184 -20.24 -15.37 8.60
CA TYR A 184 -21.45 -14.65 8.18
C TYR A 184 -22.67 -15.03 9.04
N PRO A 185 -23.61 -14.12 9.35
CA PRO A 185 -23.71 -12.72 8.91
C PRO A 185 -23.20 -11.67 9.89
N ASN A 186 -22.61 -12.06 11.02
CA ASN A 186 -22.17 -11.07 12.01
C ASN A 186 -20.94 -10.33 11.49
N ARG A 187 -21.01 -8.99 11.39
CA ARG A 187 -19.89 -8.17 10.91
C ARG A 187 -18.71 -8.14 11.90
N SER A 188 -19.00 -8.41 13.17
CA SER A 188 -18.00 -8.48 14.25
C SER A 188 -17.29 -9.83 14.34
N SER A 189 -17.71 -10.85 13.57
CA SER A 189 -17.14 -12.20 13.63
C SER A 189 -16.72 -12.68 12.24
N GLY A 190 -15.80 -13.64 12.20
CA GLY A 190 -15.38 -14.28 10.97
C GLY A 190 -14.47 -13.43 10.10
N TRP A 191 -14.41 -13.81 8.83
CA TRP A 191 -13.74 -13.12 7.74
C TRP A 191 -14.49 -13.41 6.46
N TRP A 192 -15.21 -12.41 5.93
CA TRP A 192 -16.10 -12.60 4.78
C TRP A 192 -16.52 -11.28 4.12
N MET A 193 -16.81 -11.35 2.82
CA MET A 193 -17.57 -10.34 2.07
C MET A 193 -18.54 -11.05 1.13
N GLN A 194 -19.84 -10.83 1.31
CA GLN A 194 -20.87 -11.42 0.47
C GLN A 194 -22.16 -10.59 0.52
N HIS A 195 -22.96 -10.65 -0.55
CA HIS A 195 -24.27 -9.98 -0.64
C HIS A 195 -24.22 -8.48 -0.29
N ASN A 196 -23.22 -7.77 -0.81
CA ASN A 196 -22.95 -6.36 -0.49
C ASN A 196 -22.76 -6.03 1.01
N ASN A 197 -22.38 -7.02 1.81
CA ASN A 197 -22.05 -6.86 3.23
C ASN A 197 -20.69 -7.53 3.52
N TRP A 198 -20.07 -7.20 4.65
CA TRP A 198 -18.73 -7.68 4.99
C TRP A 198 -18.45 -7.62 6.49
N SER A 199 -17.55 -8.50 6.95
CA SER A 199 -16.97 -8.44 8.30
C SER A 199 -15.95 -7.31 8.43
N TYR A 200 -15.75 -6.80 9.64
CA TYR A 200 -14.72 -5.79 9.89
C TYR A 200 -13.32 -6.32 9.60
N SER A 201 -13.04 -7.58 9.93
CA SER A 201 -11.79 -8.27 9.60
C SER A 201 -11.49 -8.34 8.10
N TRP A 202 -12.51 -8.26 7.22
CA TRP A 202 -12.33 -8.22 5.78
C TRP A 202 -11.82 -6.85 5.29
N SER A 203 -12.21 -5.75 5.94
CA SER A 203 -12.01 -4.40 5.40
C SER A 203 -11.24 -3.42 6.31
N VAL A 204 -10.98 -3.76 7.57
CA VAL A 204 -10.33 -2.86 8.56
C VAL A 204 -9.02 -3.47 9.06
N ALA A 205 -7.92 -2.72 8.95
CA ALA A 205 -6.56 -3.20 9.24
C ALA A 205 -6.41 -3.76 10.65
N ASN A 206 -6.84 -3.00 11.65
CA ASN A 206 -6.82 -3.44 13.04
C ASN A 206 -7.64 -4.72 13.27
N SER A 207 -8.75 -4.86 12.54
CA SER A 207 -9.61 -6.04 12.66
C SER A 207 -9.02 -7.28 11.99
N MET A 208 -8.41 -7.12 10.82
CA MET A 208 -7.65 -8.20 10.17
C MET A 208 -6.50 -8.67 11.07
N ARG A 209 -5.76 -7.74 11.68
CA ARG A 209 -4.67 -8.08 12.62
C ARG A 209 -5.19 -8.94 13.77
N ILE A 210 -6.29 -8.54 14.41
CA ILE A 210 -6.92 -9.33 15.49
C ILE A 210 -7.36 -10.69 14.99
N PHE A 211 -8.01 -10.75 13.82
CA PHE A 211 -8.46 -12.00 13.22
C PHE A 211 -7.30 -12.96 12.93
N LEU A 212 -6.23 -12.51 12.27
CA LEU A 212 -5.08 -13.34 11.92
C LEU A 212 -4.34 -13.86 13.16
N THR A 213 -4.27 -13.09 14.25
CA THR A 213 -3.71 -13.54 15.52
C THR A 213 -4.51 -14.69 16.15
N ASN A 214 -5.84 -14.65 16.02
CA ASN A 214 -6.72 -15.52 16.80
C ASN A 214 -7.32 -16.68 16.01
N SER A 215 -7.45 -16.56 14.68
CA SER A 215 -8.10 -17.56 13.83
C SER A 215 -7.46 -18.94 13.99
N LYS A 216 -8.28 -19.95 14.28
CA LYS A 216 -7.87 -21.36 14.46
C LYS A 216 -8.44 -22.30 13.39
N ALA A 217 -9.19 -21.79 12.42
CA ALA A 217 -9.81 -22.58 11.35
C ALA A 217 -9.83 -21.80 10.04
N GLY A 218 -9.80 -22.52 8.90
CA GLY A 218 -9.70 -21.89 7.58
C GLY A 218 -8.43 -21.05 7.45
N LEU A 219 -8.57 -19.80 7.01
CA LEU A 219 -7.48 -18.81 6.98
C LEU A 219 -6.84 -18.65 8.36
N ARG A 220 -5.59 -19.11 8.49
CA ARG A 220 -4.79 -19.02 9.71
C ARG A 220 -3.45 -18.39 9.40
N ALA A 221 -2.85 -17.78 10.40
CA ALA A 221 -1.51 -17.25 10.31
C ALA A 221 -0.70 -17.57 11.58
N GLU A 222 0.61 -17.65 11.40
CA GLU A 222 1.58 -17.62 12.48
C GLU A 222 2.20 -16.23 12.53
N LYS A 223 2.31 -15.66 13.73
CA LYS A 223 3.09 -14.44 13.93
C LYS A 223 4.57 -14.81 13.92
N VAL A 224 5.34 -14.14 13.06
CA VAL A 224 6.79 -14.31 12.94
C VAL A 224 7.53 -13.08 13.50
N GLU A 225 8.79 -13.25 13.89
CA GLU A 225 9.53 -12.24 14.66
C GLU A 225 10.18 -11.17 13.77
N SER A 226 10.51 -11.50 12.52
CA SER A 226 11.13 -10.57 11.57
C SER A 226 10.52 -10.64 10.19
N ALA A 227 10.62 -9.53 9.44
CA ALA A 227 10.14 -9.45 8.06
C ALA A 227 10.85 -10.45 7.13
N GLU A 228 12.09 -10.84 7.42
CA GLU A 228 12.87 -11.83 6.67
C GLU A 228 12.20 -13.21 6.66
N GLN A 229 11.43 -13.52 7.70
CA GLN A 229 10.70 -14.77 7.82
C GLN A 229 9.44 -14.78 6.94
N LEU A 230 8.97 -13.64 6.44
CA LEU A 230 7.82 -13.64 5.52
C LEU A 230 8.19 -14.24 4.17
N MET A 231 7.20 -14.68 3.42
CA MET A 231 7.30 -15.23 2.07
C MET A 231 6.23 -14.58 1.18
N PRO A 232 6.38 -14.61 -0.15
CA PRO A 232 5.27 -14.25 -1.04
C PRO A 232 3.98 -14.98 -0.65
N GLY A 233 2.89 -14.23 -0.52
CA GLY A 233 1.62 -14.71 0.05
C GLY A 233 1.35 -14.30 1.49
N ASP A 234 2.32 -13.69 2.18
CA ASP A 234 2.18 -13.29 3.58
C ASP A 234 1.72 -11.84 3.76
N VAL A 235 1.36 -11.48 5.00
CA VAL A 235 0.75 -10.19 5.32
C VAL A 235 1.60 -9.43 6.34
N ILE A 236 1.69 -8.11 6.17
CA ILE A 236 2.27 -7.19 7.15
C ILE A 236 1.18 -6.24 7.62
N CYS A 237 1.04 -6.07 8.93
CA CYS A 237 0.21 -5.05 9.54
C CYS A 237 1.11 -3.94 10.12
N TYR A 238 0.70 -2.68 9.95
CA TYR A 238 1.44 -1.49 10.39
C TYR A 238 0.59 -0.72 11.40
N ASP A 239 1.20 -0.32 12.50
CA ASP A 239 0.71 0.66 13.47
C ASP A 239 1.66 1.85 13.35
N PHE A 240 1.22 2.90 12.66
CA PHE A 240 2.11 3.99 12.26
C PHE A 240 2.54 4.84 13.45
N GLN A 241 1.67 5.02 14.43
CA GLN A 241 1.86 5.89 15.59
C GLN A 241 2.48 5.15 16.79
N GLY A 242 2.43 3.81 16.78
CA GLY A 242 2.88 2.96 17.86
C GLY A 242 1.93 2.94 19.06
N ASP A 243 0.64 3.19 18.84
CA ASP A 243 -0.38 3.31 19.90
C ASP A 243 -1.14 2.00 20.17
N GLY A 244 -0.82 0.93 19.43
CA GLY A 244 -1.45 -0.38 19.52
C GLY A 244 -2.61 -0.60 18.54
N ARG A 245 -3.03 0.44 17.80
CA ARG A 245 -4.01 0.35 16.72
C ARG A 245 -3.27 0.19 15.38
N TYR A 246 -3.66 -0.83 14.62
CA TYR A 246 -3.07 -1.07 13.30
C TYR A 246 -3.87 -0.37 12.21
N ASP A 247 -3.22 0.47 11.43
CA ASP A 247 -3.82 1.39 10.45
C ASP A 247 -3.78 0.85 9.03
N HIS A 248 -2.77 0.03 8.73
CA HIS A 248 -2.49 -0.38 7.36
C HIS A 248 -2.07 -1.84 7.26
N THR A 249 -2.34 -2.42 6.11
CA THR A 249 -1.95 -3.79 5.76
C THR A 249 -1.39 -3.84 4.35
N THR A 250 -0.37 -4.68 4.16
CA THR A 250 0.25 -4.91 2.84
C THR A 250 0.43 -6.40 2.58
N PHE A 251 0.54 -6.74 1.30
CA PHE A 251 0.71 -8.11 0.83
C PHE A 251 2.13 -8.33 0.33
N VAL A 252 2.82 -9.35 0.81
CA VAL A 252 4.15 -9.72 0.33
C VAL A 252 4.02 -10.41 -1.02
N VAL A 253 4.66 -9.86 -2.05
CA VAL A 253 4.61 -10.40 -3.42
C VAL A 253 5.96 -10.95 -3.90
N ALA A 254 7.06 -10.46 -3.33
CA ALA A 254 8.40 -10.88 -3.70
C ALA A 254 9.37 -10.64 -2.54
N LYS A 255 10.62 -11.05 -2.74
CA LYS A 255 11.75 -10.69 -1.89
C LYS A 255 12.84 -10.03 -2.71
N ASP A 256 13.55 -9.10 -2.09
CA ASP A 256 14.75 -8.50 -2.64
C ASP A 256 15.98 -9.42 -2.45
N GLN A 257 17.15 -8.98 -2.91
CA GLN A 257 18.38 -9.80 -2.86
C GLN A 257 18.94 -9.99 -1.45
N GLU A 258 18.49 -9.19 -0.49
CA GLU A 258 18.84 -9.36 0.93
C GLU A 258 17.71 -10.07 1.68
N ASN A 259 16.87 -10.83 0.97
CA ASN A 259 15.78 -11.65 1.52
C ASN A 259 14.70 -10.84 2.26
N MET A 260 14.58 -9.54 1.99
CA MET A 260 13.56 -8.68 2.59
C MET A 260 12.32 -8.58 1.72
N PRO A 261 11.11 -8.47 2.30
CA PRO A 261 9.88 -8.44 1.53
C PRO A 261 9.72 -7.19 0.64
N LEU A 262 9.16 -7.41 -0.54
CA LEU A 262 8.57 -6.38 -1.39
C LEU A 262 7.06 -6.56 -1.40
N VAL A 263 6.32 -5.46 -1.25
CA VAL A 263 4.89 -5.49 -0.98
C VAL A 263 4.05 -4.73 -1.99
N ASN A 264 2.82 -5.21 -2.19
CA ASN A 264 1.76 -4.50 -2.90
C ASN A 264 0.73 -3.98 -1.90
N ALA A 265 0.10 -2.84 -2.23
CA ALA A 265 -0.93 -2.21 -1.42
C ALA A 265 -1.93 -1.41 -2.27
N GLN A 266 -3.17 -1.32 -1.79
CA GLN A 266 -4.25 -0.57 -2.45
C GLN A 266 -4.93 0.38 -1.45
N THR A 267 -4.36 1.57 -1.27
CA THR A 267 -5.02 2.79 -0.70
C THR A 267 -4.35 3.95 -1.42
N TYR A 268 -3.03 4.01 -1.27
CA TYR A 268 -2.11 4.58 -2.23
C TYR A 268 -1.48 3.42 -3.00
N ASN A 269 -1.87 3.27 -4.26
CA ASN A 269 -1.52 2.09 -5.06
C ASN A 269 0.00 1.97 -5.17
N SER A 270 0.54 0.86 -4.68
CA SER A 270 1.97 0.59 -4.64
C SER A 270 2.23 -0.84 -5.11
N ARG A 271 3.25 -1.02 -5.94
CA ARG A 271 3.72 -2.32 -6.40
C ARG A 271 5.20 -2.50 -6.11
N MET A 272 5.58 -3.65 -5.56
CA MET A 272 6.96 -4.02 -5.22
C MET A 272 7.68 -2.95 -4.38
N ARG A 273 6.94 -2.32 -3.46
CA ARG A 273 7.48 -1.33 -2.52
C ARG A 273 8.26 -2.03 -1.42
N TYR A 274 9.35 -1.44 -0.94
CA TYR A 274 10.07 -1.99 0.21
C TYR A 274 9.19 -2.00 1.46
N TRP A 275 9.17 -3.12 2.17
CA TRP A 275 8.19 -3.40 3.22
C TRP A 275 8.19 -2.44 4.40
N SER A 276 9.32 -1.79 4.73
CA SER A 276 9.43 -0.98 5.95
C SER A 276 8.57 0.28 5.91
N TYR A 277 8.10 0.69 4.73
CA TYR A 277 7.19 1.84 4.59
C TYR A 277 7.73 3.18 5.14
N GLU A 278 9.03 3.27 5.41
CA GLU A 278 9.69 4.49 5.92
C GLU A 278 9.53 5.67 4.94
N ASP A 279 9.39 5.38 3.65
CA ASP A 279 9.13 6.35 2.58
C ASP A 279 7.63 6.62 2.37
N SER A 280 6.84 6.52 3.44
CA SER A 280 5.40 6.83 3.47
C SER A 280 5.13 8.20 4.06
N THR A 281 4.04 8.82 3.61
CA THR A 281 3.41 10.00 4.21
C THR A 281 2.67 9.68 5.53
N ALA A 282 2.59 8.41 5.93
CA ALA A 282 2.07 8.01 7.23
C ALA A 282 3.18 7.57 8.20
N TYR A 283 4.44 7.55 7.75
CA TYR A 283 5.55 7.06 8.58
C TYR A 283 5.78 7.96 9.80
N THR A 284 5.94 7.32 10.96
CA THR A 284 6.51 7.95 12.16
C THR A 284 7.65 7.09 12.71
N PRO A 285 8.59 7.67 13.47
CA PRO A 285 9.63 6.89 14.16
C PRO A 285 9.10 5.83 15.15
N ASN A 286 7.84 5.94 15.57
CA ASN A 286 7.21 5.02 16.53
C ASN A 286 6.61 3.78 15.87
N ILE A 287 6.63 3.69 14.54
CA ILE A 287 5.98 2.63 13.75
C ILE A 287 6.26 1.23 14.33
N LYS A 288 5.20 0.43 14.45
CA LYS A 288 5.25 -0.98 14.84
C LYS A 288 4.72 -1.86 13.71
N TYR A 289 5.18 -3.10 13.72
CA TYR A 289 4.83 -4.09 12.72
C TYR A 289 4.33 -5.37 13.37
N MET A 290 3.39 -6.04 12.71
CA MET A 290 3.12 -7.46 12.91
C MET A 290 3.29 -8.20 11.59
N PHE A 291 4.08 -9.26 11.63
CA PHE A 291 4.41 -10.10 10.49
C PHE A 291 3.62 -11.39 10.60
N PHE A 292 2.77 -11.68 9.61
CA PHE A 292 1.90 -12.85 9.60
C PHE A 292 2.25 -13.76 8.42
N ARG A 293 2.81 -14.94 8.74
CA ARG A 293 2.98 -16.01 7.77
C ARG A 293 1.69 -16.81 7.65
N ILE A 294 1.11 -16.90 6.46
CA ILE A 294 -0.12 -17.69 6.25
C ILE A 294 0.22 -19.18 6.32
N ILE A 295 -0.50 -19.92 7.15
CA ILE A 295 -0.27 -21.35 7.37
C ILE A 295 -1.48 -22.17 6.97
N ASP A 296 -1.24 -23.34 6.40
CA ASP A 296 -2.27 -24.26 5.94
C ASP A 296 -2.00 -25.69 6.47
N ASP A 297 -2.88 -26.64 6.15
CA ASP A 297 -2.72 -28.02 6.63
C ASP A 297 -1.63 -28.80 5.90
N THR A 298 -1.00 -28.21 4.87
CA THR A 298 0.16 -28.81 4.18
C THR A 298 1.48 -28.39 4.80
N SER A 299 1.50 -27.23 5.47
CA SER A 299 2.68 -26.64 6.13
C SER A 299 3.22 -27.44 7.33
N SER A 300 2.49 -28.48 7.77
CA SER A 300 2.83 -29.35 8.91
C SER A 300 3.42 -30.72 8.50
N LYS A 301 3.69 -30.93 7.21
CA LYS A 301 4.33 -32.14 6.67
C LYS A 301 5.72 -31.82 6.16
#